data_AF-A0A258DGH0-F1
#
_entry.id   AF-A0A258DGH0-F1
#
_cell.length_a   1.000
_cell.length_b   1.000
_cell.length_c   1.000
_cell.angle_alpha   90.00
_cell.angle_beta   90.00
_cell.angle_gamma   90.00
#
_symmetry.space_group_name_H-M   'P 1'
#
loop_
_entity.id
_entity.type
_entity.pdbx_description
1 polymer ?
#
loop_
_entity_poly.entity_id
_entity_poly.type
_entity_poly.pdbx_seq_one_letter_code
_entity_poly.pdbx_strand_id
1 'polypeptide(L)'
;MTSRRDILKGGLLAATASLLPGAVFAQAAAPPAPTLFAPKVGRWRSFQIVTTVEILKPEGKVQAWLPVASFGNPDWFKPGENSWTTNAAAAKLVRDPASGAEMLHLQWAEGAASPKVELTSKAVTRDWSVDLATPGTPAALTADERRVNTAATDLIPTSGIVRETSDRIVAGKGDDLQKVHAIFEWIVENT
;
A
#
# COMPACT_ATOMS: atom_id res chain seq x y z
N MET A 1 -32.91 44.67 50.35
CA MET A 1 -33.07 43.41 51.12
C MET A 1 -34.34 42.72 50.64
N THR A 2 -34.21 41.86 49.65
CA THR A 2 -35.24 40.90 49.23
C THR A 2 -34.90 39.55 49.88
N SER A 3 -35.89 38.96 50.55
CA SER A 3 -35.72 37.84 51.49
C SER A 3 -36.01 36.50 50.82
N ARG A 4 -35.42 35.42 51.34
CA ARG A 4 -35.47 34.04 50.83
C ARG A 4 -36.89 33.45 50.64
N ARG A 5 -37.94 34.12 51.13
CA ARG A 5 -39.36 33.75 50.93
C ARG A 5 -39.96 34.17 49.59
N ASP A 6 -39.35 35.11 48.87
CA ASP A 6 -39.83 35.53 47.55
C ASP A 6 -39.34 34.60 46.43
N ILE A 7 -38.23 33.89 46.65
CA ILE A 7 -37.63 32.95 45.69
C ILE A 7 -38.36 31.60 45.66
N LEU A 8 -39.09 31.24 46.73
CA LEU A 8 -39.80 29.95 46.85
C LEU A 8 -41.26 29.99 46.34
N LYS A 9 -41.74 31.14 45.83
CA LYS A 9 -43.08 31.25 45.22
C LYS A 9 -43.09 31.03 43.69
N GLY A 10 -41.93 30.87 43.05
CA GLY A 10 -41.80 30.56 41.63
C GLY A 10 -41.69 29.06 41.33
N GLY A 11 -42.30 28.21 42.16
CA GLY A 11 -42.40 26.77 41.90
C GLY A 11 -43.63 26.42 41.06
N LEU A 12 -43.52 25.29 40.36
CA LEU A 12 -44.55 24.59 39.56
C LEU A 12 -44.88 25.18 38.19
N LEU A 13 -44.15 24.79 37.14
CA LEU A 13 -44.76 24.54 35.82
C LEU A 13 -43.97 23.58 34.88
N ALA A 14 -43.01 22.77 35.37
CA ALA A 14 -42.23 21.91 34.46
C ALA A 14 -41.94 20.50 35.01
N ALA A 15 -42.93 19.84 35.62
CA ALA A 15 -42.75 18.47 36.15
C ALA A 15 -43.84 17.48 35.69
N THR A 16 -44.46 17.67 34.52
CA THR A 16 -45.51 16.77 34.02
C THR A 16 -45.35 16.37 32.55
N ALA A 17 -44.13 16.23 32.05
CA ALA A 17 -43.89 15.75 30.67
C ALA A 17 -42.90 14.56 30.56
N SER A 18 -42.52 13.91 31.67
CA SER A 18 -41.56 12.80 31.67
C SER A 18 -42.18 11.39 31.65
N LEU A 19 -43.47 11.24 31.32
CA LEU A 19 -44.16 9.93 31.30
C LEU A 19 -44.83 9.59 29.97
N LEU A 20 -44.29 10.07 28.85
CA LEU A 20 -44.53 9.43 27.56
C LEU A 20 -43.20 8.79 27.13
N PRO A 21 -43.16 7.47 26.82
CA PRO A 21 -42.07 6.88 26.07
C PRO A 21 -42.14 7.42 24.63
N GLY A 22 -41.87 8.70 24.49
CA GLY A 22 -41.63 9.33 23.21
C GLY A 22 -40.37 8.68 22.68
N ALA A 23 -40.53 7.93 21.60
CA ALA A 23 -39.46 7.39 20.81
C ALA A 23 -38.59 8.53 20.28
N VAL A 24 -37.72 9.06 21.14
CA VAL A 24 -36.54 9.80 20.72
C VAL A 24 -35.56 8.74 20.26
N PHE A 25 -35.86 8.14 19.11
CA PHE A 25 -34.78 7.65 18.28
C PHE A 25 -33.95 8.89 18.00
N ALA A 26 -32.80 9.00 18.66
CA ALA A 26 -31.71 9.74 18.08
C ALA A 26 -31.70 9.32 16.61
N GLN A 27 -31.83 10.27 15.69
CA GLN A 27 -31.40 10.06 14.32
C GLN A 27 -29.91 9.78 14.41
N ALA A 28 -29.58 8.53 14.75
CA ALA A 28 -28.35 7.91 14.32
C ALA A 28 -28.44 8.06 12.81
N ALA A 29 -27.77 9.09 12.29
CA ALA A 29 -27.46 9.15 10.89
C ALA A 29 -27.00 7.74 10.54
N ALA A 30 -27.72 7.08 9.62
CA ALA A 30 -27.34 5.75 9.17
C ALA A 30 -25.82 5.78 8.97
N PRO A 31 -25.06 4.81 9.52
CA PRO A 31 -23.62 4.81 9.35
C PRO A 31 -23.35 5.05 7.86
N PRO A 32 -22.47 6.01 7.51
CA PRO A 32 -22.23 6.34 6.11
C PRO A 32 -22.02 5.03 5.38
N ALA A 33 -22.80 4.79 4.33
CA ALA A 33 -22.70 3.57 3.55
C ALA A 33 -21.21 3.35 3.26
N PRO A 34 -20.68 2.13 3.49
CA PRO A 34 -19.26 1.91 3.28
C PRO A 34 -18.94 2.40 1.88
N THR A 35 -17.99 3.33 1.77
CA THR A 35 -17.49 3.80 0.47
C THR A 35 -17.03 2.56 -0.28
N LEU A 36 -17.84 2.12 -1.24
CA LEU A 36 -17.61 0.86 -1.91
C LEU A 36 -16.38 1.05 -2.79
N PHE A 37 -15.30 0.33 -2.45
CA PHE A 37 -14.08 0.34 -3.23
C PHE A 37 -14.36 -0.32 -4.58
N ALA A 38 -14.76 0.49 -5.55
CA ALA A 38 -15.10 0.08 -6.91
C ALA A 38 -14.16 0.78 -7.91
N PRO A 39 -12.89 0.34 -8.01
CA PRO A 39 -11.96 0.92 -8.97
C PRO A 39 -12.53 0.79 -10.38
N LYS A 40 -12.44 1.86 -11.16
CA LYS A 40 -12.81 1.88 -12.58
C LYS A 40 -11.58 2.23 -13.38
N VAL A 41 -11.48 1.70 -14.60
CA VAL A 41 -10.39 2.07 -15.50
C VAL A 41 -10.43 3.59 -15.72
N GLY A 42 -9.34 4.25 -15.31
CA GLY A 42 -9.26 5.70 -15.26
C GLY A 42 -8.49 6.30 -16.44
N ARG A 43 -8.43 7.63 -16.46
CA ARG A 43 -7.48 8.37 -17.30
C ARG A 43 -6.04 8.15 -16.83
N TRP A 44 -5.10 8.24 -17.76
CA TRP A 44 -3.68 8.30 -17.45
C TRP A 44 -3.37 9.58 -16.65
N ARG A 45 -2.54 9.43 -15.63
CA ARG A 45 -2.07 10.49 -14.74
C ARG A 45 -0.54 10.41 -14.67
N SER A 46 0.10 11.56 -14.78
CA SER A 46 1.55 11.67 -14.65
C SER A 46 1.93 11.94 -13.20
N PHE A 47 2.94 11.23 -12.73
CA PHE A 47 3.49 11.35 -11.38
C PHE A 47 4.99 11.61 -11.47
N GLN A 48 5.48 12.36 -10.49
CA GLN A 48 6.90 12.51 -10.21
C GLN A 48 7.14 11.99 -8.80
N ILE A 49 8.03 11.01 -8.69
CA ILE A 49 8.45 10.41 -7.42
C ILE A 49 9.83 10.99 -7.13
N VAL A 50 9.93 11.80 -6.08
CA VAL A 50 11.19 12.39 -5.64
C VAL A 50 11.66 11.68 -4.39
N THR A 51 12.82 11.04 -4.47
CA THR A 51 13.45 10.30 -3.38
C THR A 51 14.74 11.03 -2.99
N THR A 52 14.77 11.60 -1.79
CA THR A 52 15.96 12.21 -1.21
C THR A 52 16.56 11.25 -0.20
N VAL A 53 17.86 10.98 -0.34
CA VAL A 53 18.62 10.17 0.61
C VAL A 53 19.81 10.96 1.09
N GLU A 54 20.00 11.00 2.41
CA GLU A 54 21.17 11.56 3.07
C GLU A 54 21.71 10.54 4.08
N ILE A 55 23.01 10.24 3.99
CA ILE A 55 23.68 9.32 4.90
C ILE A 55 24.32 10.16 6.01
N LEU A 56 23.67 10.16 7.18
CA LEU A 56 24.04 11.02 8.31
C LEU A 56 25.35 10.62 9.00
N LYS A 57 25.69 9.33 8.97
CA LYS A 57 26.89 8.78 9.62
C LYS A 57 27.65 7.88 8.63
N PRO A 58 28.32 8.48 7.64
CA PRO A 58 29.05 7.71 6.64
C PRO A 58 30.31 7.11 7.24
N GLU A 59 30.48 5.80 7.10
CA GLU A 59 31.68 5.08 7.53
C GLU A 59 32.19 4.19 6.40
N GLY A 60 33.51 4.22 6.17
CA GLY A 60 34.15 3.46 5.10
C GLY A 60 33.62 3.81 3.69
N LYS A 61 33.43 2.78 2.86
CA LYS A 61 32.92 2.91 1.50
C LYS A 61 31.39 2.92 1.50
N VAL A 62 30.80 4.09 1.24
CA VAL A 62 29.35 4.26 1.20
C VAL A 62 28.81 4.03 -0.21
N GLN A 63 27.75 3.23 -0.31
CA GLN A 63 27.02 2.97 -1.55
C GLN A 63 25.51 2.93 -1.28
N ALA A 64 24.71 3.23 -2.31
CA ALA A 64 23.25 3.12 -2.25
C ALA A 64 22.70 2.53 -3.54
N TRP A 65 21.61 1.80 -3.42
CA TRP A 65 20.82 1.24 -4.51
C TRP A 65 19.41 1.77 -4.38
N LEU A 66 19.01 2.67 -5.27
CA LEU A 66 17.69 3.29 -5.22
C LEU A 66 16.79 2.74 -6.33
N PRO A 67 15.54 2.38 -6.01
CA PRO A 67 14.59 1.95 -7.03
C PRO A 67 14.28 3.10 -7.99
N VAL A 68 14.12 2.77 -9.27
CA VAL A 68 13.69 3.70 -10.31
C VAL A 68 12.39 3.23 -10.94
N ALA A 69 11.64 4.15 -11.55
CA ALA A 69 10.48 3.77 -12.36
C ALA A 69 10.99 3.12 -13.66
N SER A 70 11.00 1.79 -13.71
CA SER A 70 11.52 0.98 -14.84
C SER A 70 10.56 -0.09 -15.33
N PHE A 71 9.65 -0.56 -14.48
CA PHE A 71 8.61 -1.50 -14.87
C PHE A 71 7.67 -0.88 -15.90
N GLY A 72 7.22 -1.65 -16.89
CA GLY A 72 6.27 -1.19 -17.91
C GLY A 72 5.17 -2.20 -18.16
N ASN A 73 3.93 -1.72 -18.14
CA ASN A 73 2.75 -2.47 -18.54
C ASN A 73 1.84 -1.57 -19.40
N PRO A 74 1.54 -1.94 -20.66
CA PRO A 74 0.78 -1.10 -21.58
C PRO A 74 -0.62 -0.74 -21.06
N ASP A 75 -1.17 -1.55 -20.16
CA ASP A 75 -2.52 -1.41 -19.65
C ASP A 75 -2.63 -0.46 -18.46
N TRP A 76 -1.59 -0.25 -17.66
CA TRP A 76 -1.73 0.54 -16.42
C TRP A 76 -0.48 1.28 -15.93
N PHE A 77 0.72 1.02 -16.47
CA PHE A 77 1.94 1.68 -16.02
C PHE A 77 2.95 1.93 -17.14
N LYS A 78 3.38 3.19 -17.29
CA LYS A 78 4.43 3.58 -18.23
C LYS A 78 5.57 4.23 -17.46
N PRO A 79 6.78 3.64 -17.48
CA PRO A 79 7.94 4.26 -16.86
C PRO A 79 8.32 5.50 -17.68
N GLY A 80 8.73 6.56 -17.00
CA GLY A 80 9.21 7.79 -17.61
C GLY A 80 10.72 7.94 -17.42
N GLU A 81 11.18 9.18 -17.55
CA GLU A 81 12.58 9.55 -17.31
C GLU A 81 12.93 9.40 -15.83
N ASN A 82 14.16 8.93 -15.57
CA ASN A 82 14.81 8.93 -14.27
C ASN A 82 16.00 9.89 -14.31
N SER A 83 16.05 10.87 -13.39
CA SER A 83 17.13 11.86 -13.30
C SER A 83 17.54 12.08 -11.85
N TRP A 84 18.78 12.51 -11.61
CA TRP A 84 19.27 12.68 -10.25
C TRP A 84 20.32 13.78 -10.11
N THR A 85 20.43 14.31 -8.90
CA THR A 85 21.52 15.19 -8.45
C THR A 85 22.18 14.56 -7.23
N THR A 86 23.50 14.46 -7.23
CA THR A 86 24.25 13.79 -6.16
C THR A 86 25.67 14.32 -6.01
N ASN A 87 26.27 14.15 -4.82
CA ASN A 87 27.70 14.30 -4.59
C ASN A 87 28.46 12.95 -4.66
N ALA A 88 27.84 11.89 -5.18
CA ALA A 88 28.49 10.61 -5.42
C ALA A 88 29.61 10.76 -6.46
N ALA A 89 30.69 10.00 -6.29
CA ALA A 89 31.78 9.94 -7.26
C ALA A 89 31.38 9.15 -8.52
N ALA A 90 30.45 8.19 -8.37
CA ALA A 90 29.84 7.47 -9.48
C ALA A 90 28.34 7.28 -9.25
N ALA A 91 27.57 7.41 -10.32
CA ALA A 91 26.14 7.18 -10.34
C ALA A 91 25.76 6.54 -11.68
N LYS A 92 25.12 5.37 -11.66
CA LYS A 92 24.72 4.66 -12.88
C LYS A 92 23.45 3.85 -12.68
N LEU A 93 22.63 3.76 -13.71
CA LEU A 93 21.55 2.77 -13.74
C LEU A 93 22.16 1.38 -13.95
N VAL A 94 21.74 0.44 -13.12
CA VAL A 94 22.14 -0.96 -13.17
C VAL A 94 20.89 -1.80 -13.23
N ARG A 95 20.91 -2.80 -14.12
CA ARG A 95 19.84 -3.78 -14.25
C ARG A 95 20.32 -5.13 -13.74
N ASP A 96 19.57 -5.69 -12.80
CA ASP A 96 19.80 -7.05 -12.34
C ASP A 96 19.36 -8.04 -13.43
N PRO A 97 20.26 -8.90 -13.97
CA PRO A 97 19.90 -9.85 -15.01
C PRO A 97 18.92 -10.93 -14.54
N ALA A 98 18.87 -11.24 -13.24
CA ALA A 98 18.02 -12.32 -12.72
C ALA A 98 16.55 -11.89 -12.57
N SER A 99 16.31 -10.75 -11.91
CA SER A 99 14.95 -10.20 -11.70
C SER A 99 14.50 -9.24 -12.80
N GLY A 100 15.44 -8.70 -13.59
CA GLY A 100 15.18 -7.63 -14.54
C GLY A 100 14.96 -6.26 -13.89
N ALA A 101 15.04 -6.15 -12.55
CA ALA A 101 14.87 -4.91 -11.82
C ALA A 101 15.99 -3.91 -12.15
N GLU A 102 15.62 -2.65 -12.36
CA GLU A 102 16.57 -1.57 -12.60
C GLU A 102 16.62 -0.64 -11.39
N MET A 103 17.84 -0.23 -11.03
CA MET A 103 18.12 0.60 -9.86
C MET A 103 19.21 1.62 -10.18
N LEU A 104 19.16 2.78 -9.53
CA LEU A 104 20.28 3.72 -9.50
C LEU A 104 21.30 3.25 -8.46
N HIS A 105 22.49 2.87 -8.93
CA HIS A 105 23.63 2.55 -8.08
C HIS A 105 24.52 3.77 -7.90
N LEU A 106 24.75 4.14 -6.65
CA LEU A 106 25.57 5.28 -6.24
C LEU A 106 26.76 4.80 -5.42
N GLN A 107 27.92 5.38 -5.69
CA GLN A 107 29.14 5.14 -4.93
C GLN A 107 29.79 6.48 -4.58
N TRP A 108 29.93 6.74 -3.28
CA TRP A 108 30.63 7.91 -2.78
C TRP A 108 32.10 7.59 -2.54
N ALA A 109 32.96 8.61 -2.64
CA ALA A 109 34.35 8.48 -2.24
C ALA A 109 34.43 8.17 -0.72
N GLU A 110 35.47 7.45 -0.32
CA GLU A 110 35.74 7.21 1.09
C GLU A 110 35.97 8.53 1.83
N GLY A 111 35.33 8.70 2.98
CA GLY A 111 35.37 9.96 3.73
C GLY A 111 34.55 11.10 3.14
N ALA A 112 33.68 10.85 2.15
CA ALA A 112 32.77 11.87 1.64
C ALA A 112 31.90 12.46 2.76
N ALA A 113 31.95 13.79 2.91
CA ALA A 113 31.11 14.50 3.87
C ALA A 113 29.66 14.54 3.37
N SER A 114 28.72 14.10 4.21
CA SER A 114 27.28 14.07 3.95
C SER A 114 26.92 13.48 2.57
N PRO A 115 27.13 12.17 2.33
CA PRO A 115 26.69 11.50 1.11
C PRO A 115 25.19 11.70 0.88
N LYS A 116 24.83 12.26 -0.27
CA LYS A 116 23.43 12.58 -0.58
C LYS A 116 23.09 12.42 -2.05
N VAL A 117 21.81 12.18 -2.29
CA VAL A 117 21.23 12.13 -3.63
C VAL A 117 19.77 12.57 -3.57
N GLU A 118 19.35 13.29 -4.60
CA GLU A 118 17.94 13.48 -4.93
C GLU A 118 17.71 12.78 -6.28
N LEU A 119 16.87 11.74 -6.26
CA LEU A 119 16.43 10.98 -7.43
C LEU A 119 15.00 11.39 -7.76
N THR A 120 14.76 11.75 -9.01
CA THR A 120 13.44 11.99 -9.57
C THR A 120 13.11 10.90 -10.59
N SER A 121 12.03 10.15 -10.33
CA SER A 121 11.47 9.16 -11.24
C SER A 121 10.11 9.61 -11.75
N LYS A 122 9.95 9.73 -13.07
CA LYS A 122 8.65 10.01 -13.69
C LYS A 122 7.94 8.70 -14.00
N ALA A 123 6.63 8.67 -13.81
CA ALA A 123 5.78 7.55 -14.20
C ALA A 123 4.42 8.06 -14.66
N VAL A 124 3.78 7.32 -15.57
CA VAL A 124 2.39 7.57 -15.95
C VAL A 124 1.59 6.33 -15.59
N THR A 125 0.57 6.49 -14.75
CA THR A 125 -0.28 5.37 -14.30
C THR A 125 -1.74 5.67 -14.54
N ARG A 126 -2.57 4.64 -14.64
CA ARG A 126 -4.03 4.78 -14.58
C ARG A 126 -4.60 3.70 -13.70
N ASP A 127 -5.76 3.97 -13.12
CA ASP A 127 -6.51 2.95 -12.40
C ASP A 127 -6.85 1.80 -13.35
N TRP A 128 -6.82 0.59 -12.83
CA TRP A 128 -7.17 -0.64 -13.53
C TRP A 128 -8.16 -1.43 -12.69
N SER A 129 -9.01 -2.22 -13.33
CA SER A 129 -9.98 -3.08 -12.68
C SER A 129 -10.10 -4.40 -13.41
N VAL A 130 -10.24 -5.49 -12.66
CA VAL A 130 -10.50 -6.84 -13.16
C VAL A 130 -11.76 -7.34 -12.47
N ASP A 131 -12.71 -7.87 -13.24
CA ASP A 131 -13.85 -8.59 -12.67
C ASP A 131 -13.39 -9.99 -12.25
N LEU A 132 -13.28 -10.20 -10.94
CA LEU A 132 -12.90 -11.50 -10.36
C LEU A 132 -14.08 -12.47 -10.26
N ALA A 133 -15.33 -12.00 -10.39
CA ALA A 133 -16.51 -12.86 -10.42
C ALA A 133 -16.64 -13.57 -11.78
N THR A 134 -16.12 -12.94 -12.83
CA THR A 134 -16.06 -13.50 -14.19
C THR A 134 -14.62 -13.49 -14.68
N PRO A 135 -13.73 -14.34 -14.11
CA PRO A 135 -12.32 -14.32 -14.47
C PRO A 135 -12.14 -14.66 -15.95
N GLY A 136 -11.30 -13.89 -16.63
CA GLY A 136 -10.91 -14.18 -18.01
C GLY A 136 -10.10 -15.47 -18.13
N THR A 137 -9.72 -15.82 -19.36
CA THR A 137 -8.83 -16.96 -19.64
C THR A 137 -7.46 -16.42 -20.03
N PRO A 138 -6.55 -16.13 -19.07
CA PRO A 138 -5.22 -15.65 -19.39
C PRO A 138 -4.44 -16.73 -20.14
N ALA A 139 -3.47 -16.30 -20.95
CA ALA A 139 -2.52 -17.23 -21.55
C ALA A 139 -1.80 -18.02 -20.45
N ALA A 140 -1.63 -19.32 -20.65
CA ALA A 140 -0.87 -20.14 -19.73
C ALA A 140 0.59 -19.66 -19.69
N LEU A 141 1.13 -19.50 -18.47
CA LEU A 141 2.55 -19.22 -18.29
C LEU A 141 3.38 -20.35 -18.91
N THR A 142 4.46 -19.97 -19.59
CA THR A 142 5.51 -20.89 -20.00
C THR A 142 6.16 -21.54 -18.78
N ALA A 143 6.88 -22.65 -18.99
CA ALA A 143 7.59 -23.33 -17.92
C ALA A 143 8.60 -22.40 -17.23
N ASP A 144 9.30 -21.57 -18.00
CA ASP A 144 10.26 -20.60 -17.47
C ASP A 144 9.60 -19.48 -16.67
N GLU A 145 8.50 -18.91 -17.17
CA GLU A 145 7.74 -17.90 -16.42
C GLU A 145 7.21 -18.47 -15.11
N ARG A 146 6.68 -19.71 -15.13
CA ARG A 146 6.21 -20.37 -13.91
C ARG A 146 7.36 -20.59 -12.93
N ARG A 147 8.50 -21.10 -13.41
CA ARG A 147 9.68 -21.36 -12.58
C ARG A 147 10.18 -20.08 -11.91
N VAL A 148 10.25 -18.97 -12.65
CA VAL A 148 10.71 -17.69 -12.11
C VAL A 148 9.71 -17.13 -11.10
N ASN A 149 8.41 -17.09 -11.44
CA ASN A 149 7.39 -16.48 -10.57
C ASN A 149 7.03 -17.31 -9.33
N THR A 150 7.49 -18.56 -9.24
CA THR A 150 7.24 -19.44 -8.08
C THR A 150 8.52 -19.82 -7.33
N ALA A 151 9.67 -19.26 -7.72
CA ALA A 151 10.93 -19.48 -7.05
C ALA A 151 10.93 -18.88 -5.63
N ALA A 152 11.44 -19.63 -4.66
CA ALA A 152 11.73 -19.10 -3.33
C ALA A 152 12.85 -18.06 -3.38
N THR A 153 12.82 -17.11 -2.46
CA THR A 153 13.95 -16.22 -2.16
C THR A 153 14.33 -16.35 -0.70
N ASP A 154 15.50 -15.82 -0.32
CA ASP A 154 15.96 -15.84 1.07
C ASP A 154 14.96 -15.16 2.03
N LEU A 155 14.24 -14.15 1.56
CA LEU A 155 13.23 -13.40 2.34
C LEU A 155 11.79 -13.88 2.12
N ILE A 156 11.54 -14.68 1.09
CA ILE A 156 10.23 -15.25 0.76
C ILE A 156 10.42 -16.75 0.48
N PRO A 157 10.65 -17.57 1.53
CA PRO A 157 10.76 -19.01 1.36
C PRO A 157 9.39 -19.62 1.08
N THR A 158 9.34 -20.67 0.26
CA THR A 158 8.10 -21.41 -0.10
C THR A 158 8.06 -22.82 0.49
N SER A 159 8.87 -23.09 1.51
CA SER A 159 9.05 -24.39 2.15
C SER A 159 8.89 -24.31 3.68
N GLY A 160 9.02 -25.45 4.36
CA GLY A 160 8.91 -25.54 5.83
C GLY A 160 7.59 -24.99 6.36
N ILE A 161 7.67 -24.19 7.43
CA ILE A 161 6.51 -23.62 8.11
C ILE A 161 5.64 -22.74 7.18
N VAL A 162 6.23 -22.08 6.18
CA VAL A 162 5.47 -21.26 5.22
C VAL A 162 4.57 -22.17 4.39
N ARG A 163 5.11 -23.29 3.89
CA ARG A 163 4.33 -24.28 3.13
C ARG A 163 3.27 -24.95 4.00
N GLU A 164 3.62 -25.40 5.19
CA GLU A 164 2.67 -26.04 6.11
C GLU A 164 1.51 -25.11 6.45
N THR A 165 1.81 -23.82 6.66
CA THR A 165 0.79 -22.80 6.94
C THR A 165 -0.05 -22.51 5.71
N SER A 166 0.55 -22.33 4.52
CA SER A 166 -0.20 -22.11 3.29
C SER A 166 -1.12 -23.29 2.97
N ASP A 167 -0.62 -24.52 3.08
CA ASP A 167 -1.37 -25.76 2.80
C ASP A 167 -2.58 -25.89 3.74
N ARG A 168 -2.42 -25.51 5.01
CA ARG A 168 -3.53 -25.46 5.99
C ARG A 168 -4.56 -24.39 5.66
N ILE A 169 -4.14 -23.18 5.29
CA ILE A 169 -5.05 -22.07 4.96
C ILE A 169 -5.90 -22.41 3.74
N VAL A 170 -5.28 -23.00 2.71
CA VAL A 170 -5.95 -23.29 1.43
C VAL A 170 -6.69 -24.62 1.41
N ALA A 171 -6.68 -25.37 2.52
CA ALA A 171 -7.36 -26.66 2.62
C ALA A 171 -8.86 -26.53 2.28
N GLY A 172 -9.31 -27.39 1.36
CA GLY A 172 -10.70 -27.40 0.89
C GLY A 172 -11.10 -26.27 -0.07
N LYS A 173 -10.17 -25.43 -0.54
CA LYS A 173 -10.42 -24.43 -1.60
C LYS A 173 -10.23 -25.04 -2.99
N GLY A 174 -11.22 -24.89 -3.86
CA GLY A 174 -11.30 -25.58 -5.15
C GLY A 174 -10.58 -24.88 -6.30
N ASP A 175 -10.55 -23.55 -6.29
CA ASP A 175 -9.93 -22.72 -7.33
C ASP A 175 -8.88 -21.75 -6.76
N ASP A 176 -8.08 -21.14 -7.63
CA ASP A 176 -6.98 -20.28 -7.21
C ASP A 176 -7.47 -18.96 -6.58
N LEU A 177 -8.63 -18.43 -6.99
CA LEU A 177 -9.19 -17.22 -6.39
C LEU A 177 -9.56 -17.46 -4.92
N GLN A 178 -10.22 -18.58 -4.63
CA GLN A 178 -10.56 -18.99 -3.27
C GLN A 178 -9.32 -19.20 -2.39
N LYS A 179 -8.24 -19.76 -2.96
CA LYS A 179 -6.97 -19.96 -2.24
C LYS A 179 -6.30 -18.62 -1.91
N VAL A 180 -6.20 -17.72 -2.89
CA VAL A 180 -5.62 -16.38 -2.70
C VAL A 180 -6.43 -15.58 -1.69
N HIS A 181 -7.76 -15.62 -1.78
CA HIS A 181 -8.64 -14.96 -0.81
C HIS A 181 -8.39 -15.50 0.60
N ALA A 182 -8.34 -16.82 0.78
CA ALA A 182 -8.09 -17.43 2.09
C ALA A 182 -6.74 -17.02 2.69
N ILE A 183 -5.68 -16.94 1.87
CA ILE A 183 -4.36 -16.46 2.28
C ILE A 183 -4.43 -14.98 2.69
N PHE A 184 -5.11 -14.14 1.90
CA PHE A 184 -5.26 -12.72 2.18
C PHE A 184 -5.99 -12.46 3.50
N GLU A 185 -7.14 -13.09 3.73
CA GLU A 185 -7.90 -12.94 4.98
C GLU A 185 -7.08 -13.42 6.18
N TRP A 186 -6.40 -14.56 6.04
CA TRP A 186 -5.53 -15.03 7.12
C TRP A 186 -4.43 -14.02 7.45
N ILE A 187 -3.80 -13.37 6.44
CA ILE A 187 -2.82 -12.32 6.69
C ILE A 187 -3.47 -11.15 7.44
N VAL A 188 -4.60 -10.62 6.96
CA VAL A 188 -5.31 -9.50 7.60
C VAL A 188 -5.68 -9.79 9.06
N GLU A 189 -6.05 -11.03 9.37
CA GLU A 189 -6.39 -11.45 10.73
C GLU A 189 -5.17 -11.65 11.65
N ASN A 190 -3.96 -11.80 11.09
CA ASN A 190 -2.75 -12.20 11.82
C ASN A 190 -1.59 -11.17 11.72
N THR A 191 -1.81 -9.99 11.14
CA THR A 191 -0.85 -8.86 11.10
C THR A 191 -1.48 -7.56 11.57
#